data_AF-A0A540NNT0-F1
#
_entry.id   AF-A0A540NNT0-F1
#
_cell.length_a   1.000
_cell.length_b   1.000
_cell.length_c   1.000
_cell.angle_alpha   90.00
_cell.angle_beta   90.00
_cell.angle_gamma   90.00
#
_symmetry.space_group_name_H-M   'P 1'
#
loop_
_entity.id
_entity.type
_entity.pdbx_description
1 polymer ?
#
loop_
_entity_poly.entity_id
_entity_poly.type
_entity_poly.pdbx_seq_one_letter_code
_entity_poly.pdbx_strand_id
1 'polypeptide(L)'
;MVVFNYGSGHTVDEVTASDYKTCTVGNSITSDSSGATTILLKTAGTHNYICATIGHCGMGMKLSVSVGSGSTAAPSSNSASGGSGGNSTVTTPASTTSSTTGVGISHSSSLVVALWSVISLVGFCMFLLS
;
A
#
# COMPACT_ATOMS: atom_id res chain seq x y z
N MET A 1 10.19 -4.98 -10.18
CA MET A 1 9.14 -4.25 -10.95
C MET A 1 7.86 -4.30 -10.16
N VAL A 2 7.03 -3.26 -10.23
CA VAL A 2 5.69 -3.24 -9.61
C VAL A 2 4.68 -2.86 -10.67
N VAL A 3 3.51 -3.50 -10.64
CA VAL A 3 2.39 -3.22 -11.53
C VAL A 3 1.21 -2.77 -10.67
N PHE A 4 0.67 -1.61 -11.00
CA PHE A 4 -0.53 -1.04 -10.38
C PHE A 4 -1.68 -1.13 -11.36
N ASN A 5 -2.76 -1.82 -10.99
CA ASN A 5 -4.00 -1.85 -11.76
C ASN A 5 -5.07 -1.10 -10.97
N TYR A 6 -5.78 -0.18 -11.62
CA TYR A 6 -6.78 0.66 -10.98
C TYR A 6 -7.85 1.12 -11.97
N GLY A 7 -9.05 1.41 -11.46
CA GLY A 7 -10.17 1.90 -12.26
C GLY A 7 -10.09 3.40 -12.55
N SER A 8 -11.04 3.90 -13.33
CA SER A 8 -11.22 5.34 -13.56
C SER A 8 -11.39 6.10 -12.24
N GLY A 9 -10.79 7.30 -12.15
CA GLY A 9 -10.86 8.11 -10.92
C GLY A 9 -9.80 7.74 -9.88
N HIS A 10 -8.84 6.89 -10.24
CA HIS A 10 -7.63 6.62 -9.47
C HIS A 10 -6.40 6.99 -10.30
N THR A 11 -5.32 7.30 -9.59
CA THR A 11 -4.02 7.62 -10.17
C THR A 11 -2.93 6.96 -9.34
N VAL A 12 -1.75 6.81 -9.95
CA VAL A 12 -0.53 6.39 -9.26
C VAL A 12 0.46 7.54 -9.40
N ASP A 13 0.66 8.25 -8.30
CA ASP A 13 1.54 9.41 -8.23
C ASP A 13 2.73 9.07 -7.34
N GLU A 14 3.93 9.05 -7.90
CA GLU A 14 5.15 8.95 -7.11
C GLU A 14 5.43 10.30 -6.43
N VAL A 15 5.67 10.27 -5.13
CA VAL A 15 5.83 11.47 -4.31
C VAL A 15 6.98 11.34 -3.33
N THR A 16 7.36 12.46 -2.72
CA THR A 16 8.34 12.46 -1.64
C THR A 16 7.79 11.77 -0.38
N ALA A 17 8.67 11.36 0.52
CA ALA A 17 8.25 10.74 1.80
C ALA A 17 7.41 11.71 2.67
N SER A 18 7.65 13.02 2.57
CA SER A 18 6.85 14.05 3.23
C SER A 18 5.43 14.08 2.67
N ASP A 19 5.29 14.17 1.36
CA ASP A 19 3.99 14.25 0.68
C ASP A 19 3.18 12.96 0.85
N TYR A 20 3.84 11.80 0.91
CA TYR A 20 3.21 10.53 1.24
C TYR A 20 2.61 10.48 2.65
N LYS A 21 3.28 11.12 3.62
CA LYS A 21 2.81 11.17 5.02
C LYS A 21 1.62 12.11 5.15
N THR A 22 1.71 13.30 4.54
CA THR A 22 0.68 14.34 4.62
C THR A 22 -0.44 14.17 3.59
N CYS A 23 -0.30 13.24 2.65
CA CYS A 23 -1.19 13.10 1.49
C CYS A 23 -1.28 14.40 0.68
N THR A 24 -0.14 15.09 0.50
CA THR A 24 -0.08 16.27 -0.35
C THR A 24 -0.19 15.85 -1.82
N VAL A 25 -1.18 16.40 -2.51
CA VAL A 25 -1.41 16.18 -3.95
C VAL A 25 -0.90 17.38 -4.75
N GLY A 26 -0.53 17.17 -6.02
CA GLY A 26 -0.05 18.23 -6.92
C GLY A 26 1.47 18.42 -6.96
N ASN A 27 2.23 17.73 -6.11
CA ASN A 27 3.71 17.73 -6.10
C ASN A 27 4.29 16.37 -6.52
N SER A 28 3.66 15.71 -7.49
CA SER A 28 4.07 14.40 -7.99
C SER A 28 5.37 14.45 -8.78
N ILE A 29 6.29 13.53 -8.48
CA ILE A 29 7.52 13.27 -9.26
C ILE A 29 7.13 12.62 -10.59
N THR A 30 6.25 11.62 -10.52
CA THR A 30 5.60 10.99 -11.68
C THR A 30 4.12 10.80 -11.36
N SER A 31 3.26 10.84 -12.36
CA SER A 31 1.83 10.56 -12.21
C SER A 31 1.35 9.78 -13.42
N ASP A 32 0.53 8.76 -13.17
CA ASP A 32 -0.16 7.99 -14.21
C ASP A 32 -1.63 7.78 -13.84
N SER A 33 -2.48 7.83 -14.85
CA SER A 33 -3.94 7.65 -14.73
C SER A 33 -4.51 6.69 -15.78
N SER A 34 -3.62 5.93 -16.45
CA SER A 34 -3.98 5.02 -17.55
C SER A 34 -4.80 3.80 -17.12
N GLY A 35 -4.86 3.51 -15.82
CA GLY A 35 -5.51 2.33 -15.25
C GLY A 35 -4.59 1.13 -15.08
N ALA A 36 -3.40 1.16 -15.69
CA ALA A 36 -2.39 0.12 -15.53
C ALA A 36 -0.97 0.71 -15.61
N THR A 37 -0.36 0.99 -14.46
CA THR A 37 1.00 1.56 -14.39
C THR A 37 2.02 0.49 -14.09
N THR A 38 3.05 0.36 -14.94
CA THR A 38 4.21 -0.50 -14.68
C THR A 38 5.42 0.36 -14.31
N ILE A 39 5.98 0.14 -13.13
CA ILE A 39 7.13 0.90 -12.62
C ILE A 39 8.35 -0.02 -12.43
N LEU A 40 9.44 0.35 -13.12
CA LEU A 40 10.74 -0.29 -13.00
C LEU A 40 11.53 0.36 -11.87
N LEU A 41 11.58 -0.32 -10.73
CA LEU A 41 12.36 0.06 -9.56
C LEU A 41 13.85 -0.29 -9.78
N LYS A 42 14.59 0.65 -10.37
CA LYS A 42 16.02 0.49 -10.71
C LYS A 42 16.95 0.87 -9.57
N THR A 43 16.48 1.72 -8.66
CA THR A 43 17.28 2.28 -7.58
C THR A 43 16.89 1.63 -6.27
N ALA A 44 17.88 1.32 -5.43
CA ALA A 44 17.63 0.93 -4.06
C ALA A 44 17.10 2.15 -3.28
N GLY A 45 16.17 1.92 -2.36
CA GLY A 45 15.52 2.98 -1.61
C GLY A 45 14.01 2.78 -1.49
N THR A 46 13.35 3.77 -0.90
CA THR A 46 11.90 3.75 -0.69
C THR A 46 11.21 4.63 -1.71
N HIS A 47 10.35 4.02 -2.52
CA HIS A 47 9.49 4.70 -3.47
C HIS A 47 8.08 4.81 -2.90
N ASN A 48 7.52 6.02 -2.89
CA ASN A 48 6.21 6.27 -2.28
C ASN A 48 5.21 6.66 -3.37
N TYR A 49 4.06 6.00 -3.35
CA TYR A 49 2.99 6.20 -4.32
C TYR A 49 1.71 6.55 -3.59
N ILE A 50 0.97 7.52 -4.12
CA ILE A 50 -0.35 7.92 -3.63
C ILE A 50 -1.35 7.96 -4.79
N CYS A 51 -2.64 7.90 -4.47
CA CYS A 51 -3.66 8.37 -5.40
C CYS A 51 -3.95 9.84 -5.13
N ALA A 52 -3.84 10.67 -6.17
CA ALA A 52 -4.05 12.13 -6.07
C ALA A 52 -5.52 12.56 -6.09
N THR A 53 -6.45 11.62 -6.28
CA THR A 53 -7.88 11.90 -6.15
C THR A 53 -8.19 12.36 -4.74
N ILE A 54 -8.95 13.46 -4.63
CA ILE A 54 -9.29 14.11 -3.37
C ILE A 54 -9.90 13.09 -2.39
N GLY A 55 -9.32 13.00 -1.19
CA GLY A 55 -9.76 12.09 -0.14
C GLY A 55 -9.15 10.67 -0.20
N HIS A 56 -8.74 10.17 -1.37
CA HIS A 56 -8.31 8.77 -1.52
C HIS A 56 -7.03 8.44 -0.73
N CYS A 57 -5.99 9.29 -0.81
CA CYS A 57 -4.77 9.06 -0.03
C CYS A 57 -5.04 9.06 1.47
N GLY A 58 -5.87 9.99 1.96
CA GLY A 58 -6.26 10.09 3.37
C GLY A 58 -7.08 8.90 3.85
N MET A 59 -7.84 8.27 2.95
CA MET A 59 -8.59 7.03 3.19
C MET A 59 -7.73 5.76 3.10
N GLY A 60 -6.42 5.89 2.83
CA GLY A 60 -5.47 4.78 2.81
C GLY A 60 -5.03 4.32 1.41
N MET A 61 -5.43 5.01 0.35
CA MET A 61 -4.97 4.70 -1.01
C MET A 61 -3.56 5.26 -1.25
N LYS A 62 -2.58 4.61 -0.62
CA LYS A 62 -1.16 4.91 -0.73
C LYS A 62 -0.33 3.66 -0.52
N LEU A 63 0.81 3.56 -1.20
CA LEU A 63 1.73 2.44 -1.12
C LEU A 63 3.16 2.93 -1.01
N SER A 64 3.93 2.37 -0.07
CA SER A 64 5.36 2.56 0.02
C SER A 64 6.07 1.27 -0.33
N VAL A 65 6.99 1.32 -1.29
CA VAL A 65 7.75 0.16 -1.77
C VAL A 65 9.21 0.37 -1.41
N SER A 66 9.74 -0.51 -0.56
CA SER A 66 11.16 -0.54 -0.23
C SER A 66 11.90 -1.51 -1.14
N VAL A 67 12.93 -1.01 -1.82
CA VAL A 67 13.76 -1.77 -2.76
C VAL A 67 15.11 -1.95 -2.11
N GLY A 68 15.44 -3.20 -1.76
CA GLY A 68 16.78 -3.56 -1.29
C GLY A 68 17.81 -3.44 -2.42
N SER A 69 19.06 -3.22 -2.05
CA SER A 69 20.20 -3.30 -2.97
C SER A 69 20.49 -4.78 -3.29
N GLY A 70 19.70 -5.36 -4.19
CA GLY A 70 19.89 -6.71 -4.72
C GLY A 70 20.48 -6.67 -6.12
N SER A 71 21.50 -7.50 -6.38
CA SER A 71 22.01 -7.73 -7.74
C SER A 71 20.90 -8.30 -8.61
N THR A 72 20.67 -7.68 -9.76
CA THR A 72 19.63 -8.08 -10.72
C THR A 72 19.91 -9.50 -11.23
N ALA A 73 19.19 -10.50 -10.74
CA ALA A 73 19.03 -11.73 -11.50
C ALA A 73 18.21 -11.35 -12.75
N ALA A 74 18.85 -11.41 -13.92
CA ALA A 74 18.18 -11.19 -15.20
C ALA A 74 16.95 -12.11 -15.31
N PRO A 75 15.85 -11.66 -15.94
CA PRO A 75 14.74 -12.57 -16.21
C PRO A 75 15.26 -13.69 -17.10
N SER A 76 15.33 -14.90 -16.56
CA SER A 76 15.67 -16.10 -17.31
C SER A 76 14.63 -16.28 -18.41
N SER A 77 15.05 -16.14 -19.67
CA SER A 77 14.27 -16.56 -20.82
C SER A 77 14.16 -18.08 -20.78
N ASN A 78 13.06 -18.60 -20.24
CA ASN A 78 12.69 -20.00 -20.35
C ASN A 78 12.35 -20.32 -21.81
N SER A 79 13.37 -20.61 -22.63
CA SER A 79 13.17 -21.44 -23.83
C SER A 79 12.98 -22.88 -23.37
N ALA A 80 11.81 -23.43 -23.68
CA ALA A 80 11.50 -24.83 -23.46
C ALA A 80 12.39 -25.72 -24.34
N SER A 81 13.07 -26.69 -23.74
CA SER A 81 13.32 -28.00 -24.35
C SER A 81 13.71 -29.00 -23.26
N GLY A 82 13.15 -30.20 -23.33
CA GLY A 82 12.98 -31.13 -22.22
C GLY A 82 14.16 -32.05 -21.89
N GLY A 83 13.89 -32.96 -20.95
CA GLY A 83 14.67 -34.19 -20.79
C GLY A 83 15.02 -34.59 -19.34
N SER A 84 14.11 -35.32 -18.71
CA SER A 84 14.31 -36.55 -17.91
C SER A 84 15.02 -36.54 -16.54
N GLY A 85 14.30 -37.10 -15.55
CA GLY A 85 14.79 -37.87 -14.37
C GLY A 85 15.37 -37.04 -13.22
N GLY A 86 15.07 -37.25 -11.93
CA GLY A 86 14.34 -38.29 -11.23
C GLY A 86 14.87 -38.36 -9.78
N ASN A 87 13.95 -38.25 -8.82
CA ASN A 87 13.97 -38.78 -7.44
C ASN A 87 14.60 -38.00 -6.25
N SER A 88 13.69 -37.53 -5.38
CA SER A 88 13.67 -37.52 -3.89
C SER A 88 14.73 -36.70 -3.13
N THR A 89 14.37 -35.87 -2.13
CA THR A 89 13.69 -36.27 -0.89
C THR A 89 13.07 -35.05 -0.19
N VAL A 90 11.82 -35.21 0.24
CA VAL A 90 11.07 -34.29 1.10
C VAL A 90 11.49 -34.51 2.55
N THR A 91 11.83 -33.44 3.26
CA THR A 91 11.93 -33.46 4.72
C THR A 91 11.20 -32.24 5.28
N THR A 92 9.94 -32.46 5.67
CA THR A 92 9.22 -31.62 6.63
C THR A 92 9.84 -31.85 8.02
N PRO A 93 9.81 -30.85 8.92
CA PRO A 93 8.87 -31.02 10.03
C PRO A 93 8.20 -29.74 10.56
N ALA A 94 6.92 -29.92 10.86
CA ALA A 94 6.16 -29.48 12.03
C ALA A 94 6.01 -27.98 12.37
N SER A 95 4.80 -27.50 12.07
CA SER A 95 4.12 -26.40 12.75
C SER A 95 3.97 -26.70 14.25
N THR A 96 4.44 -25.80 15.11
CA THR A 96 4.10 -25.82 16.54
C THR A 96 3.20 -24.63 16.84
N THR A 97 1.93 -24.96 17.03
CA THR A 97 0.91 -24.12 17.65
C THR A 97 1.29 -23.89 19.11
N SER A 98 1.49 -22.63 19.50
CA SER A 98 1.52 -22.23 20.90
C SER A 98 0.32 -21.33 21.17
N SER A 99 -0.72 -21.95 21.70
CA SER A 99 -1.79 -21.31 22.44
C SER A 99 -1.26 -20.85 23.80
N THR A 100 -1.27 -19.54 24.06
CA THR A 100 -1.32 -19.03 25.43
C THR A 100 -2.42 -17.98 25.53
N THR A 101 -3.43 -18.37 26.28
CA THR A 101 -4.56 -17.60 26.77
C THR A 101 -4.06 -16.40 27.57
N GLY A 102 -4.42 -15.20 27.13
CA GLY A 102 -4.24 -13.95 27.87
C GLY A 102 -5.40 -13.02 27.55
N VAL A 103 -6.41 -13.04 28.41
CA VAL A 103 -7.57 -12.14 28.42
C VAL A 103 -7.07 -10.69 28.47
N GLY A 104 -7.53 -9.82 27.56
CA GLY A 104 -7.08 -8.42 27.58
C GLY A 104 -7.55 -7.52 26.45
N ILE A 105 -8.87 -7.40 26.30
CA ILE A 105 -9.62 -6.26 25.73
C ILE A 105 -9.25 -5.73 24.32
N SER A 106 -10.14 -6.02 23.36
CA SER A 106 -10.35 -5.21 22.15
C SER A 106 -10.74 -3.77 22.49
N HIS A 107 -9.94 -2.80 22.07
CA HIS A 107 -10.34 -1.40 21.90
C HIS A 107 -9.64 -0.91 20.62
N SER A 108 -10.26 -1.00 19.44
CA SER A 108 -11.32 -0.12 18.94
C SER A 108 -10.89 1.36 18.97
N SER A 109 -10.36 1.81 17.84
CA SER A 109 -10.60 3.11 17.21
C SER A 109 -11.17 4.19 18.14
N SER A 110 -10.35 4.79 19.01
CA SER A 110 -10.78 5.88 19.88
C SER A 110 -9.63 6.83 20.11
N LEU A 111 -9.47 7.82 19.22
CA LEU A 111 -8.98 9.17 19.53
C LEU A 111 -9.29 10.16 18.38
N VAL A 112 -9.46 9.69 17.13
CA VAL A 112 -9.73 10.58 15.96
C VAL A 112 -11.21 10.89 15.72
N VAL A 113 -12.14 10.09 16.27
CA VAL A 113 -13.60 10.30 16.09
C VAL A 113 -14.20 11.27 17.10
N ALA A 114 -13.54 11.51 18.24
CA ALA A 114 -14.09 12.38 19.29
C ALA A 114 -14.04 13.87 18.96
N LEU A 115 -13.15 14.30 18.05
CA LEU A 115 -13.02 15.71 17.66
C LEU A 115 -13.89 16.09 16.45
N TRP A 116 -14.36 15.13 15.65
CA TRP A 116 -15.25 15.43 14.52
C TRP A 116 -16.74 15.41 14.89
N SER A 117 -17.16 14.60 15.86
CA SER A 117 -18.55 14.58 16.30
C SER A 117 -18.98 15.86 17.04
N VAL A 118 -18.04 16.60 17.64
CA VAL A 118 -18.36 17.89 18.26
C VAL A 118 -18.55 19.00 17.21
N ILE A 119 -17.77 19.02 16.14
CA ILE A 119 -17.83 20.06 15.09
C ILE A 119 -19.14 19.98 14.28
N SER A 120 -19.63 18.76 14.00
CA SER A 120 -20.93 18.58 13.34
C SER A 120 -22.12 18.95 14.24
N LEU A 121 -22.02 18.78 15.56
CA LEU A 121 -23.12 19.12 16.49
C LEU A 121 -23.27 20.65 16.68
N VAL A 122 -22.17 21.42 16.77
CA VAL A 122 -22.26 22.90 16.81
C VAL A 122 -22.67 23.50 15.47
N GLY A 123 -22.22 22.94 14.34
CA GLY A 123 -22.63 23.40 13.00
C GLY A 123 -24.11 23.16 12.71
N PHE A 124 -24.64 22.00 13.10
CA PHE A 124 -26.06 21.69 12.96
C PHE A 124 -26.95 22.55 13.87
N CYS A 125 -26.47 22.91 15.08
CA CYS A 125 -27.22 23.74 16.02
C CYS A 125 -27.32 25.22 15.60
N MET A 126 -26.34 25.75 14.85
CA MET A 126 -26.38 27.12 14.33
C MET A 126 -27.27 27.29 13.09
N PHE A 127 -27.53 26.21 12.33
CA PHE A 127 -28.35 26.26 11.11
C PHE A 127 -29.87 26.16 11.38
N LEU A 128 -30.28 25.80 12.60
CA LEU A 128 -31.69 25.65 13.01
C LEU A 128 -32.25 26.87 13.76
N LEU A 129 -31.43 27.90 14.01
CA LEU A 129 -31.84 29.16 14.66
C LEU A 129 -31.77 30.37 13.72
N SER A 130 -31.74 30.17 12.40
CA SER A 130 -31.87 31.22 11.38
C SER A 130 -33.09 30.98 10.51
#